data_AF-A0A3B1CXY1-F1
#
_entry.id   AF-A0A3B1CXY1-F1
#
_cell.length_a   1.000
_cell.length_b   1.000
_cell.length_c   1.000
_cell.angle_alpha   90.00
_cell.angle_beta   90.00
_cell.angle_gamma   90.00
#
_symmetry.space_group_name_H-M   'P 1'
#
loop_
_entity.id
_entity.type
_entity.pdbx_description
1 polymer ?
#
loop_
_entity_poly.entity_id
_entity_poly.type
_entity_poly.pdbx_seq_one_letter_code
_entity_poly.pdbx_strand_id
1 'polypeptide(L)'
;MGKMEQERLEEALELLWVLEEEEKGGLKRLKGCSDDEGIDEIIAELQKSGLITVDGENVEFTPEGREIARGVVRRHRLAERLFADVFEMKEEYIHEDACRM
;
A
#
# COMPACT_ATOMS: atom_id res chain seq x y z
N MET A 1 1.87 0.55 21.86
CA MET A 1 1.49 1.03 20.52
C MET A 1 2.72 0.90 19.67
N GLY A 2 2.79 0.04 18.64
CA GLY A 2 4.14 -0.16 18.09
C GLY A 2 4.41 -1.05 16.89
N LYS A 3 3.43 -1.66 16.22
CA LYS A 3 3.69 -2.30 14.91
C LYS A 3 2.43 -2.39 14.07
N MET A 4 1.38 -3.03 14.63
CA MET A 4 0.07 -3.16 13.99
C MET A 4 -0.53 -1.82 13.54
N GLU A 5 -0.43 -0.80 14.40
CA GLU A 5 -0.95 0.54 14.10
C GLU A 5 -0.16 1.22 12.97
N GLN A 6 1.15 0.99 12.90
CA GLN A 6 1.98 1.53 11.83
C GLN A 6 1.74 0.78 10.50
N GLU A 7 1.53 -0.53 10.54
CA GLU A 7 1.18 -1.33 9.35
C GLU A 7 -0.12 -0.80 8.72
N ARG A 8 -1.16 -0.54 9.53
CA ARG A 8 -2.42 0.05 9.07
C ARG A 8 -2.25 1.44 8.42
N LEU A 9 -1.39 2.29 8.98
CA LEU A 9 -1.07 3.60 8.40
C LEU A 9 -0.31 3.45 7.06
N GLU A 10 0.66 2.53 7.01
CA GLU A 10 1.44 2.26 5.79
C GLU A 10 0.55 1.69 4.68
N GLU A 11 -0.37 0.77 5.00
CA GLU A 11 -1.35 0.23 4.05
C GLU A 11 -2.26 1.32 3.46
N ALA A 12 -2.75 2.25 4.29
CA ALA A 12 -3.58 3.36 3.79
C ALA A 12 -2.79 4.34 2.92
N LEU A 13 -1.52 4.61 3.24
CA LEU A 13 -0.63 5.43 2.39
C LEU A 13 -0.34 4.75 1.05
N GLU A 14 -0.14 3.43 1.06
CA GLU A 14 0.04 2.64 -0.15
C GLU A 14 -1.21 2.64 -1.03
N LEU A 15 -2.39 2.40 -0.45
CA LEU A 15 -3.65 2.46 -1.18
C LEU A 15 -3.89 3.83 -1.81
N LEU A 16 -3.64 4.92 -1.07
CA LEU A 16 -3.76 6.27 -1.61
C LEU A 16 -2.80 6.52 -2.79
N TRP A 17 -1.57 5.99 -2.72
CA TRP A 17 -0.61 6.09 -3.81
C TRP A 17 -1.10 5.38 -5.08
N VAL A 18 -1.63 4.16 -4.93
CA VAL A 18 -2.19 3.39 -6.06
C VAL A 18 -3.36 4.14 -6.69
N LEU A 19 -4.27 4.70 -5.88
CA LEU A 19 -5.39 5.49 -6.39
C LEU A 19 -4.95 6.75 -7.13
N GLU A 20 -3.85 7.40 -6.71
CA GLU A 20 -3.26 8.54 -7.42
C GLU A 20 -2.67 8.13 -8.78
N GLU A 21 -1.92 7.02 -8.83
CA GLU A 21 -1.37 6.48 -10.10
C GLU A 21 -2.47 6.11 -11.11
N GLU A 22 -3.64 5.70 -10.64
CA GLU A 22 -4.79 5.40 -11.49
C GLU A 22 -5.63 6.62 -11.89
N GLU A 23 -5.26 7.84 -11.45
CA GLU A 23 -6.08 9.06 -11.57
C GLU A 23 -7.48 8.90 -10.94
N LYS A 24 -7.62 8.05 -9.92
CA LYS A 24 -8.86 7.71 -9.20
C LYS A 24 -8.82 8.12 -7.72
N GLY A 25 -8.25 9.28 -7.44
CA GLY A 25 -8.17 9.85 -6.10
C GLY A 25 -9.54 10.16 -5.47
N GLY A 26 -9.52 10.48 -4.19
CA GLY A 26 -10.69 10.94 -3.44
C GLY A 26 -11.07 10.07 -2.25
N LEU A 27 -11.63 10.71 -1.24
CA LEU A 27 -11.92 10.13 0.07
C LEU A 27 -12.87 8.95 0.00
N LYS A 28 -13.89 9.03 -0.87
CA LYS A 28 -14.87 7.94 -1.08
C LYS A 28 -14.22 6.68 -1.66
N ARG A 29 -13.24 6.84 -2.56
CA ARG A 29 -12.51 5.72 -3.16
C ARG A 29 -11.55 5.10 -2.17
N LEU A 30 -10.81 5.94 -1.43
CA LEU A 30 -9.92 5.48 -0.37
C LEU A 30 -10.65 4.62 0.66
N LYS A 31 -11.81 5.09 1.15
CA LYS A 31 -12.64 4.30 2.09
C LYS A 31 -13.24 3.05 1.47
N GLY A 32 -13.69 3.12 0.21
CA GLY A 32 -14.36 2.01 -0.46
C GLY A 32 -13.43 0.90 -0.94
N CYS A 33 -12.13 1.17 -1.07
CA CYS A 33 -11.12 0.21 -1.50
C CYS A 33 -10.24 -0.30 -0.34
N SER A 34 -10.46 0.20 0.87
CA SER A 34 -9.77 -0.26 2.08
C SER A 34 -10.51 -1.43 2.70
N ASP A 35 -9.78 -2.48 3.10
CA ASP A 35 -10.30 -3.60 3.88
C ASP A 35 -10.28 -3.34 5.40
N ASP A 36 -9.71 -2.20 5.83
CA ASP A 36 -9.62 -1.82 7.24
C ASP A 36 -10.96 -1.26 7.78
N GLU A 37 -11.54 -1.92 8.79
CA GLU A 37 -12.81 -1.52 9.43
C GLU A 37 -12.74 -0.13 10.12
N GLY A 38 -11.55 0.31 10.51
CA GLY A 38 -11.26 1.60 11.15
C GLY A 38 -10.63 2.62 10.20
N ILE A 39 -10.88 2.53 8.89
CA ILE A 39 -10.29 3.44 7.89
C ILE A 39 -10.54 4.92 8.18
N ASP A 40 -11.69 5.27 8.77
CA ASP A 40 -12.00 6.64 9.18
C ASP A 40 -11.03 7.16 10.26
N GLU A 41 -10.64 6.30 11.20
CA GLU A 41 -9.70 6.62 12.28
C GLU A 41 -8.28 6.74 11.74
N ILE A 42 -7.91 5.87 10.79
CA ILE A 42 -6.62 5.91 10.08
C ILE A 42 -6.48 7.22 9.31
N ILE A 43 -7.50 7.60 8.53
CA ILE A 43 -7.50 8.86 7.77
C ILE A 43 -7.36 10.05 8.72
N ALA A 44 -8.09 10.03 9.83
CA ALA A 44 -7.98 11.08 10.85
C ALA A 44 -6.56 11.16 11.45
N GLU A 45 -5.91 10.03 11.71
CA GLU A 45 -4.55 10.00 12.25
C GLU A 45 -3.51 10.43 11.22
N LEU A 46 -3.65 10.03 9.95
CA LEU A 46 -2.80 10.49 8.85
C LEU A 46 -2.90 12.01 8.67
N GLN A 47 -4.11 12.56 8.74
CA GLN A 47 -4.35 14.00 8.66
C GLN A 47 -3.77 14.73 9.87
N LYS A 48 -4.02 14.21 11.08
CA LYS A 48 -3.49 14.76 12.34
C LYS A 48 -1.95 14.71 12.39
N SER A 49 -1.35 13.69 11.79
CA SER A 49 0.10 13.55 11.64
C SER A 49 0.67 14.40 10.51
N GLY A 50 -0.15 15.13 9.76
CA GLY A 50 0.30 16.00 8.68
C GLY A 50 0.78 15.27 7.42
N LEU A 51 0.39 14.00 7.24
CA LEU A 51 0.80 13.19 6.08
C LEU A 51 -0.13 13.37 4.88
N ILE A 52 -1.39 13.71 5.14
CA ILE A 52 -2.39 14.00 4.11
C ILE A 52 -3.15 15.28 4.42
N THR A 53 -3.71 15.88 3.38
CA THR A 53 -4.72 16.93 3.47
C THR A 53 -6.04 16.40 2.93
N VAL A 54 -7.13 16.71 3.62
CA VAL A 54 -8.50 16.39 3.19
C VAL A 54 -9.26 17.70 3.02
N ASP A 55 -9.75 17.94 1.81
CA ASP A 55 -10.61 19.09 1.47
C ASP A 55 -11.90 18.60 0.79
N GLY A 56 -12.99 18.56 1.57
CA GLY A 56 -14.24 17.95 1.12
C GLY A 56 -14.06 16.47 0.80
N GLU A 57 -14.24 16.10 -0.47
CA GLU A 57 -14.02 14.73 -0.97
C GLU A 57 -12.60 14.49 -1.50
N ASN A 58 -11.78 15.53 -1.60
CA ASN A 58 -10.40 15.42 -2.10
C ASN A 58 -9.46 15.01 -0.97
N VAL A 59 -8.55 14.10 -1.28
CA VAL A 59 -7.46 13.68 -0.38
C VAL A 59 -6.16 13.69 -1.16
N GLU A 60 -5.15 14.34 -0.61
CA GLU A 60 -3.84 14.52 -1.24
C GLU A 60 -2.74 14.30 -0.21
N PHE A 61 -1.58 13.81 -0.65
CA PHE A 61 -0.39 13.77 0.20
C PHE A 61 0.15 15.18 0.45
N THR A 62 0.58 15.42 1.68
CA THR A 62 1.52 16.51 1.95
C THR A 62 2.90 16.17 1.38
N PRO A 63 3.83 17.13 1.30
CA PRO A 63 5.21 16.83 0.92
C PRO A 63 5.85 15.74 1.79
N GLU A 64 5.60 15.76 3.11
CA GLU A 64 6.11 14.75 4.05
C GLU A 64 5.45 13.39 3.83
N GLY A 65 4.11 13.35 3.75
CA GLY A 65 3.40 12.09 3.51
C GLY A 65 3.77 11.44 2.19
N ARG A 66 4.07 12.24 1.15
CA ARG A 66 4.55 11.72 -0.14
C ARG A 66 5.92 11.07 -0.04
N GLU A 67 6.85 11.63 0.73
CA GLU A 67 8.16 11.02 0.97
C GLU A 67 8.02 9.67 1.71
N ILE A 68 7.16 9.62 2.73
CA ILE A 68 6.91 8.39 3.49
C ILE A 68 6.23 7.33 2.61
N ALA A 69 5.15 7.70 1.91
CA ALA A 69 4.41 6.80 1.02
C ALA A 69 5.32 6.23 -0.07
N ARG A 70 6.19 7.05 -0.68
CA ARG A 70 7.19 6.56 -1.64
C ARG A 70 8.08 5.47 -1.03
N GLY A 71 8.50 5.65 0.22
CA GLY A 71 9.28 4.66 0.95
C GLY A 71 8.52 3.34 1.16
N VAL A 72 7.25 3.42 1.57
CA VAL A 72 6.35 2.26 1.76
C VAL A 72 6.18 1.50 0.44
N VAL A 73 5.70 2.18 -0.60
CA VAL A 73 5.42 1.59 -1.91
C VAL A 73 6.67 0.99 -2.53
N ARG A 74 7.81 1.68 -2.42
CA ARG A 74 9.09 1.14 -2.91
C ARG A 74 9.48 -0.15 -2.18
N ARG A 75 9.32 -0.22 -0.86
CA ARG A 75 9.62 -1.45 -0.10
C ARG A 75 8.67 -2.59 -0.50
N HIS A 76 7.39 -2.30 -0.63
CA HIS A 76 6.38 -3.27 -1.04
C HIS A 76 6.70 -3.86 -2.42
N ARG A 77 6.82 -3.02 -3.46
CA ARG A 77 7.11 -3.45 -4.83
C ARG A 77 8.44 -4.21 -4.95
N LEU A 78 9.46 -3.83 -4.19
CA LEU A 78 10.74 -4.55 -4.15
C LEU A 78 10.61 -5.92 -3.49
N ALA A 79 9.80 -6.04 -2.43
CA ALA A 79 9.52 -7.31 -1.79
C ALA A 79 8.77 -8.23 -2.76
N GLU A 80 7.70 -7.76 -3.39
CA GLU A 80 6.97 -8.51 -4.41
C GLU A 80 7.88 -8.97 -5.54
N ARG A 81 8.73 -8.08 -6.08
CA ARG A 81 9.68 -8.43 -7.14
C ARG A 81 10.67 -9.51 -6.69
N LEU A 82 11.22 -9.39 -5.48
CA LEU A 82 12.10 -10.40 -4.92
C LEU A 82 11.38 -11.74 -4.73
N PHE A 83 10.14 -11.73 -4.24
CA PHE A 83 9.34 -12.94 -4.10
C PHE A 83 9.07 -13.59 -5.45
N ALA A 84 8.66 -12.83 -6.47
CA ALA A 84 8.51 -13.34 -7.83
C ALA A 84 9.83 -13.94 -8.33
N ASP A 85 10.94 -13.19 -8.28
CA ASP A 85 12.23 -13.67 -8.78
C ASP A 85 12.72 -14.93 -8.02
N VAL A 86 12.51 -15.05 -6.70
CA VAL A 86 13.00 -16.21 -5.91
C VAL A 86 12.10 -17.44 -6.05
N PHE A 87 10.80 -17.25 -6.20
CA PHE A 87 9.83 -18.36 -6.20
C PHE A 87 9.40 -18.78 -7.61
N GLU A 88 9.26 -17.87 -8.56
CA GLU A 88 9.01 -18.21 -9.97
C GLU A 88 10.22 -18.89 -10.61
N MET A 89 11.45 -18.51 -10.21
CA MET A 89 12.66 -19.26 -10.60
C MET A 89 12.61 -20.72 -10.14
N LYS A 90 11.92 -21.06 -9.04
CA LYS A 90 11.80 -22.46 -8.59
C LYS A 90 10.79 -23.26 -9.40
N GLU A 91 9.72 -22.64 -9.92
CA GLU A 91 8.74 -23.32 -10.77
C GLU A 91 9.33 -23.71 -12.13
N GLU A 92 10.20 -22.88 -12.73
CA GLU A 92 10.90 -23.25 -13.98
C GLU A 92 11.79 -24.50 -13.82
N TYR A 93 12.34 -24.79 -12.64
CA TYR A 93 13.11 -26.02 -12.37
C TYR A 93 12.25 -27.24 -11.99
N ILE A 94 10.96 -27.08 -11.72
CA ILE A 94 10.06 -28.19 -11.33
C ILE A 94 9.47 -28.90 -12.57
N HIS A 95 9.56 -28.30 -13.76
CA HIS A 95 8.99 -28.86 -14.98
C HIS A 95 9.74 -30.07 -15.58
N GLU A 96 10.87 -30.52 -15.01
CA GLU A 96 11.53 -31.78 -15.44
C GLU A 96 11.30 -32.99 -14.51
N ASP A 97 10.83 -32.82 -13.28
CA ASP A 97 10.72 -33.94 -12.33
C ASP A 97 9.33 -34.59 -12.25
N ALA A 98 8.32 -34.05 -12.93
CA ALA A 98 6.96 -34.62 -12.97
C ALA A 98 6.75 -35.75 -14.01
N CYS A 99 7.82 -36.25 -14.66
CA CYS A 99 7.76 -37.40 -15.58
C CYS A 99 8.62 -38.60 -15.16
N ARG A 100 8.80 -38.79 -13.85
CA ARG A 100 9.22 -40.07 -13.27
C ARG A 100 8.46 -40.41 -11.98
N MET A 101 7.16 -40.66 -12.08
CA MET A 101 6.45 -41.63 -11.23
C MET A 101 5.37 -42.32 -12.05
#